data_AF-A0A6G3QGH2-F1
#
_entry.id   AF-A0A6G3QGH2-F1
#
_cell.length_a   1.000
_cell.length_b   1.000
_cell.length_c   1.000
_cell.angle_alpha   90.00
_cell.angle_beta   90.00
_cell.angle_gamma   90.00
#
_symmetry.space_group_name_H-M   'P 1'
#
loop_
_entity.id
_entity.type
_entity.pdbx_description
1 polymer ?
#
loop_
_entity_poly.entity_id
_entity_poly.type
_entity_poly.pdbx_seq_one_letter_code
_entity_poly.pdbx_strand_id
1 'polypeptide(L)'
;MRRVGAGAEQRGSGVTYLAAAAVTVHLSGDHTVPETTISLRHGAAGGTATTTNGVAGTRRGNATAWTPFLGTSPAGDWQLSFGSEASALFGSGVLDDILLVLSWTGQGPAWAR
;
A
#
# COMPACT_ATOMS: atom_id res chain seq x y z
N MET A 1 -13.49 -23.36 51.01
CA MET A 1 -13.83 -23.80 49.63
C MET A 1 -13.28 -22.76 48.65
N ARG A 2 -12.19 -23.08 47.93
CA ARG A 2 -11.43 -22.14 47.10
C ARG A 2 -11.97 -22.22 45.66
N ARG A 3 -12.66 -21.18 45.16
CA ARG A 3 -12.96 -21.09 43.71
C ARG A 3 -11.69 -20.66 43.00
N VAL A 4 -11.17 -21.56 42.17
CA VAL A 4 -10.13 -21.29 41.19
C VAL A 4 -10.76 -20.42 40.10
N GLY A 5 -10.30 -19.17 39.97
CA GLY A 5 -10.65 -18.33 38.82
C GLY A 5 -9.93 -18.86 37.60
N ALA A 6 -10.65 -19.50 36.69
CA ALA A 6 -10.17 -19.76 35.35
C ALA A 6 -10.04 -18.40 34.63
N GLY A 7 -8.80 -17.93 34.47
CA GLY A 7 -8.50 -16.81 33.59
C GLY A 7 -8.83 -17.24 32.17
N ALA A 8 -9.93 -16.70 31.62
CA ALA A 8 -10.23 -16.80 30.22
C ALA A 8 -9.15 -16.04 29.45
N GLU A 9 -8.17 -16.78 28.95
CA GLU A 9 -7.18 -16.30 28.00
C GLU A 9 -7.94 -15.78 26.77
N GLN A 10 -7.93 -14.45 26.56
CA GLN A 10 -8.47 -13.84 25.36
C GLN A 10 -7.71 -14.41 24.15
N ARG A 11 -8.27 -15.41 23.50
CA ARG A 11 -7.75 -15.92 22.24
C ARG A 11 -8.01 -14.86 21.17
N GLY A 12 -7.03 -13.99 20.95
CA GLY A 12 -7.05 -13.02 19.86
C GLY A 12 -7.34 -13.76 18.56
N SER A 13 -8.48 -13.45 17.94
CA SER A 13 -8.97 -14.07 16.71
C SER A 13 -8.46 -13.37 15.44
N GLY A 14 -7.52 -12.42 15.58
CA GLY A 14 -7.04 -11.56 14.50
C GLY A 14 -5.72 -12.01 13.88
N VAL A 15 -5.46 -11.52 12.67
CA VAL A 15 -4.13 -11.56 12.06
C VAL A 15 -3.24 -10.50 12.71
N THR A 16 -2.07 -10.91 13.19
CA THR A 16 -1.07 -10.04 13.82
C THR A 16 0.16 -9.89 12.93
N TYR A 17 1.10 -9.01 13.32
CA TYR A 17 2.36 -8.79 12.59
C TYR A 17 2.17 -8.51 11.09
N LEU A 18 1.21 -7.63 10.77
CA LEU A 18 0.99 -7.21 9.39
C LEU A 18 2.26 -6.55 8.83
N ALA A 19 2.68 -6.99 7.66
CA ALA A 19 3.85 -6.47 6.96
C ALA A 19 3.54 -6.29 5.47
N ALA A 20 3.83 -5.12 4.92
CA ALA A 20 3.66 -4.86 3.49
C ALA A 20 4.57 -5.80 2.68
N ALA A 21 3.98 -6.50 1.73
CA ALA A 21 4.65 -7.46 0.86
C ALA A 21 4.85 -6.91 -0.56
N ALA A 22 3.97 -6.01 -0.99
CA ALA A 22 4.14 -5.22 -2.20
C ALA A 22 3.19 -4.02 -2.18
N VAL A 23 3.62 -2.95 -2.84
CA VAL A 23 2.83 -1.75 -3.09
C VAL A 23 2.84 -1.43 -4.58
N THR A 24 1.68 -1.08 -5.12
CA THR A 24 1.49 -0.65 -6.51
C THR A 24 0.47 0.49 -6.56
N VAL A 25 0.74 1.51 -7.36
CA VAL A 25 -0.24 2.51 -7.79
C VAL A 25 -0.55 2.28 -9.26
N HIS A 26 -1.83 2.22 -9.59
CA HIS A 26 -2.33 2.17 -10.95
C HIS A 26 -3.13 3.45 -11.21
N LEU A 27 -2.74 4.16 -12.25
CA LEU A 27 -3.42 5.33 -12.80
C LEU A 27 -4.15 4.89 -14.06
N SER A 28 -5.43 5.21 -14.17
CA SER A 28 -6.26 4.77 -15.30
C SER A 28 -7.23 5.85 -15.77
N GLY A 29 -7.76 5.64 -16.97
CA GLY A 29 -8.83 6.39 -17.60
C GLY A 29 -9.20 5.76 -18.93
N ASP A 30 -9.99 6.47 -19.74
CA ASP A 30 -10.44 5.99 -21.05
C ASP A 30 -9.30 5.89 -22.09
N HIS A 31 -8.13 6.47 -21.79
CA HIS A 31 -6.95 6.46 -22.64
C HIS A 31 -5.73 5.92 -21.88
N THR A 32 -4.69 5.52 -22.61
CA THR A 32 -3.41 5.19 -22.01
C THR A 32 -2.86 6.40 -21.25
N VAL A 33 -2.71 6.27 -19.93
CA VAL A 33 -2.10 7.29 -19.10
C VAL A 33 -0.60 7.37 -19.45
N PRO A 34 -0.08 8.54 -19.86
CA PRO A 34 1.34 8.71 -20.15
C PRO A 34 2.19 8.53 -18.90
N GLU A 35 3.51 8.43 -19.07
CA GLU A 35 4.43 8.39 -17.94
C GLU A 35 4.19 9.60 -17.03
N THR A 36 3.86 9.32 -15.77
CA THR A 36 3.44 10.34 -14.81
C THR A 36 4.27 10.19 -13.55
N THR A 37 4.83 11.29 -13.06
CA THR A 37 5.58 11.32 -11.82
C THR A 37 4.62 11.33 -10.65
N ILE A 38 4.75 10.33 -9.78
CA ILE A 38 3.99 10.24 -8.55
C ILE A 38 4.91 10.03 -7.37
N SER A 39 4.50 10.48 -6.20
CA SER A 39 5.20 10.21 -4.95
C SER A 39 4.24 9.53 -3.98
N LEU A 40 4.69 8.42 -3.40
CA LEU A 40 3.95 7.71 -2.37
C LEU A 40 4.75 7.76 -1.08
N ARG A 41 4.09 8.11 0.02
CA ARG A 41 4.67 8.18 1.37
C ARG A 41 3.82 7.38 2.35
N HIS A 42 4.50 6.77 3.32
CA HIS A 42 3.91 6.15 4.51
C HIS A 42 4.80 6.52 5.70
N GLY A 43 4.33 7.45 6.52
CA GLY A 43 5.20 8.18 7.45
C GLY A 43 6.39 8.86 6.72
N ALA A 44 7.61 8.64 7.20
CA ALA A 44 8.82 9.17 6.57
C ALA A 44 9.33 8.32 5.39
N ALA A 45 8.81 7.10 5.21
CA ALA A 45 9.24 6.20 4.15
C ALA A 45 8.63 6.57 2.79
N GLY A 46 9.26 6.11 1.72
CA GLY A 46 8.76 6.27 0.36
C GLY A 46 9.49 7.33 -0.45
N GLY A 47 8.84 7.78 -1.52
CA GLY A 47 9.38 8.77 -2.44
C GLY A 47 8.75 8.71 -3.83
N THR A 48 9.45 9.33 -4.77
CA THR A 48 9.01 9.48 -6.15
C THR A 48 9.23 8.21 -6.97
N ALA A 49 8.30 7.94 -7.88
CA ALA A 49 8.35 6.93 -8.92
C ALA A 49 7.71 7.47 -10.20
N THR A 50 8.14 6.96 -11.35
CA THR A 50 7.52 7.28 -12.64
C THR A 50 6.68 6.09 -13.07
N THR A 51 5.39 6.33 -13.33
CA THR A 51 4.53 5.29 -13.88
C THR A 51 4.95 4.97 -15.31
N THR A 52 4.78 3.71 -15.72
CA THR A 52 4.82 3.35 -17.14
C THR A 52 3.52 2.64 -17.45
N ASN A 53 2.81 3.07 -18.49
CA ASN A 53 1.44 2.63 -18.80
C ASN A 53 0.54 2.71 -17.56
N GLY A 54 0.57 3.85 -16.86
CA GLY A 54 -0.20 4.07 -15.65
C GLY A 54 0.25 3.32 -14.39
N VAL A 55 1.24 2.42 -14.45
CA VAL A 55 1.60 1.58 -13.29
C VAL A 55 2.98 1.93 -12.71
N ALA A 56 3.04 2.15 -11.40
CA ALA A 56 4.28 2.12 -10.63
C ALA A 56 4.15 1.15 -9.46
N GLY A 57 5.18 0.33 -9.21
CA GLY A 57 5.10 -0.62 -8.10
C GLY A 57 6.40 -1.33 -7.77
N THR A 58 6.48 -1.77 -6.52
CA THR A 58 7.63 -2.49 -5.95
C THR A 58 7.96 -3.79 -6.69
N ARG A 59 6.95 -4.57 -7.12
CA ARG A 59 7.15 -5.80 -7.92
C ARG A 59 7.55 -5.53 -9.37
N ARG A 60 7.23 -4.34 -9.90
CA ARG A 60 7.59 -3.92 -11.26
C ARG A 60 8.99 -3.33 -11.33
N GLY A 61 9.52 -2.86 -10.19
CA GLY A 61 10.87 -2.31 -10.07
C GLY A 61 11.00 -0.85 -10.48
N ASN A 62 9.96 -0.22 -11.05
CA ASN A 62 9.97 1.20 -11.42
C ASN A 62 9.62 2.14 -10.25
N ALA A 63 9.58 1.61 -9.02
CA ALA A 63 9.29 2.35 -7.81
C ALA A 63 10.29 2.01 -6.69
N THR A 64 11.58 2.07 -6.98
CA THR A 64 12.66 1.70 -6.04
C THR A 64 12.59 2.47 -4.72
N ALA A 65 12.14 3.73 -4.73
CA ALA A 65 11.95 4.54 -3.54
C ALA A 65 10.89 3.98 -2.56
N TRP A 66 10.08 3.01 -3.00
CA TRP A 66 9.01 2.38 -2.21
C TRP A 66 9.46 1.06 -1.57
N THR A 67 10.67 0.57 -1.88
CA THR A 67 11.25 -0.61 -1.24
C THR A 67 11.29 -0.54 0.29
N PRO A 68 11.45 0.64 0.96
CA PRO A 68 11.40 0.73 2.42
C PRO A 68 10.02 0.42 3.03
N PHE A 69 8.95 0.32 2.23
CA PHE A 69 7.65 -0.14 2.72
C PHE A 69 7.62 -1.65 2.96
N LEU A 70 8.52 -2.41 2.33
CA LEU A 70 8.49 -3.86 2.40
C LEU A 70 8.93 -4.34 3.79
N GLY A 71 8.16 -5.25 4.37
CA GLY A 71 8.41 -5.78 5.72
C GLY A 71 7.96 -4.85 6.86
N THR A 72 7.47 -3.64 6.57
CA THR A 72 6.96 -2.71 7.58
C THR A 72 5.45 -2.81 7.73
N SER A 73 4.90 -2.34 8.84
CA SER A 73 3.45 -2.31 9.03
C SER A 73 2.78 -1.49 7.93
N PRO A 74 1.76 -2.02 7.22
CA PRO A 74 1.03 -1.26 6.22
C PRO A 74 -0.01 -0.30 6.82
N ALA A 75 -0.26 -0.38 8.13
CA ALA A 75 -1.28 0.41 8.81
C ALA A 75 -0.86 1.88 8.97
N GLY A 76 -1.83 2.79 8.96
CA GLY A 76 -1.63 4.22 9.09
C GLY A 76 -1.83 4.96 7.77
N ASP A 77 -1.37 6.21 7.74
CA ASP A 77 -1.69 7.13 6.66
C ASP A 77 -0.74 6.98 5.46
N TRP A 78 -1.35 6.88 4.29
CA TRP A 78 -0.66 6.88 3.00
C TRP A 78 -0.93 8.18 2.29
N GLN A 79 0.12 8.84 1.80
CA GLN A 79 0.01 10.06 1.03
C GLN A 79 0.49 9.81 -0.39
N LEU A 80 -0.43 9.94 -1.35
CA LEU A 80 -0.12 10.00 -2.76
C LEU A 80 -0.05 11.46 -3.20
N SER A 81 0.95 11.81 -3.99
CA SER A 81 1.12 13.15 -4.58
C SER A 81 1.53 13.01 -6.03
N PHE A 82 1.18 14.01 -6.83
CA PHE A 82 1.46 14.03 -8.26
C PHE A 82 2.42 15.16 -8.60
N GLY A 83 3.22 14.96 -9.65
CA GLY A 83 3.93 16.05 -10.31
C GLY A 83 2.97 17.05 -10.95
N SER A 84 3.47 18.23 -11.32
CA SER A 84 2.66 19.31 -11.89
C SER A 84 2.01 18.93 -13.23
N GLU A 85 2.58 17.98 -13.96
CA GLU A 85 2.06 17.47 -15.23
C GLU A 85 0.70 16.79 -15.09
N ALA A 86 0.39 16.21 -13.92
CA ALA A 86 -0.84 15.46 -13.71
C ALA A 86 -2.09 16.33 -13.78
N SER A 87 -1.97 17.65 -13.49
CA SER A 87 -3.09 18.59 -13.55
C SER A 87 -3.76 18.60 -14.94
N ALA A 88 -2.97 18.55 -16.01
CA ALA A 88 -3.48 18.49 -17.38
C ALA A 88 -4.14 17.13 -17.70
N LEU A 89 -3.63 16.03 -17.12
CA LEU A 89 -4.19 14.70 -17.32
C LEU A 89 -5.56 14.55 -16.65
N PHE A 90 -5.70 15.05 -15.42
CA PHE A 90 -7.01 15.13 -14.75
C PHE A 90 -7.95 16.08 -15.48
N GLY A 91 -7.49 17.27 -15.89
CA GLY A 91 -8.33 18.26 -16.57
C GLY A 91 -8.84 17.80 -17.95
N SER A 92 -8.12 16.90 -18.61
CA SER A 92 -8.51 16.32 -19.91
C SER A 92 -9.28 15.01 -19.80
N GLY A 93 -9.35 14.40 -18.60
CA GLY A 93 -9.96 13.08 -18.40
C GLY A 93 -9.10 11.90 -18.90
N VAL A 94 -7.84 12.13 -19.26
CA VAL A 94 -6.90 11.03 -19.58
C VAL A 94 -6.59 10.19 -18.34
N LEU A 95 -6.58 10.84 -17.17
CA LEU A 95 -6.48 10.22 -15.87
C LEU A 95 -7.72 10.58 -15.07
N ASP A 96 -8.55 9.59 -14.73
CA ASP A 96 -9.79 9.78 -13.97
C ASP A 96 -9.93 8.81 -12.78
N ASP A 97 -9.11 7.76 -12.71
CA ASP A 97 -9.12 6.77 -11.62
C ASP A 97 -7.72 6.45 -11.09
N ILE A 98 -7.66 6.14 -9.79
CA ILE A 98 -6.43 5.86 -9.04
C ILE A 98 -6.68 4.65 -8.14
N LEU A 99 -5.90 3.59 -8.35
CA LEU A 99 -5.91 2.41 -7.49
C LEU A 99 -4.60 2.27 -6.72
N LEU A 100 -4.68 2.27 -5.39
CA LEU A 100 -3.58 1.87 -4.52
C LEU A 100 -3.77 0.41 -4.09
N VAL A 101 -2.86 -0.47 -4.52
CA VAL A 101 -2.87 -1.90 -4.17
C VAL A 101 -1.78 -2.17 -3.14
N LEU A 102 -2.20 -2.52 -1.92
CA LEU A 102 -1.34 -2.93 -0.81
C LEU A 102 -1.46 -4.45 -0.61
N SER A 103 -0.46 -5.20 -1.05
CA SER A 103 -0.30 -6.60 -0.64
C SER A 103 0.37 -6.66 0.71
N TRP A 104 -0.12 -7.49 1.62
CA TRP A 104 0.46 -7.67 2.95
C TRP A 104 0.55 -9.15 3.32
N THR A 105 1.42 -9.44 4.29
CA THR A 105 1.51 -10.72 4.99
C THR A 105 1.22 -10.48 6.47
N GLY A 106 0.89 -11.54 7.19
CA GLY A 106 0.67 -11.49 8.63
C GLY A 106 0.66 -12.88 9.24
N GLN A 107 0.54 -12.96 10.55
CA GLN A 107 0.46 -14.22 11.29
C GLN A 107 -0.97 -14.43 11.78
N GLY A 108 -1.57 -15.55 11.36
CA GLY A 108 -2.82 -16.02 11.93
C GLY A 108 -2.64 -16.50 13.38
N PRO A 109 -3.73 -16.71 14.12
CA PRO A 109 -3.64 -17.22 15.48
C PRO A 109 -2.97 -18.60 15.49
N ALA A 110 -2.14 -18.87 16.50
CA ALA A 110 -1.36 -20.11 16.61
C ALA A 110 -2.20 -21.40 16.62
N TRP A 111 -3.47 -21.30 17.02
CA TRP A 111 -4.42 -22.43 17.07
C TRP A 111 -5.08 -22.75 15.72
N ALA A 112 -4.94 -21.88 14.71
CA ALA A 112 -5.52 -22.09 13.37
C ALA A 112 -4.58 -22.85 12.42
N ARG A 113 -3.59 -23.56 12.97
CA ARG A 113 -2.59 -24.32 12.21
C ARG A 113 -2.86 -25.81 12.25
#